data_AF-M5DUR8-F1
#
_entry.id   AF-M5DUR8-F1
#
_cell.length_a   1.000
_cell.length_b   1.000
_cell.length_c   1.000
_cell.angle_alpha   90.00
_cell.angle_beta   90.00
_cell.angle_gamma   90.00
#
_symmetry.space_group_name_H-M   'P 1'
#
loop_
_entity.id
_entity.type
_entity.pdbx_description
1 polymer ?
#
loop_
_entity_poly.entity_id
_entity_poly.type
_entity_poly.pdbx_seq_one_letter_code
_entity_poly.pdbx_strand_id
1 'polypeptide(L)'
;MPAMLEPYLSELNFIAGDITSSAGGLILLLLLTAFAESLAVVGLLVPGIAILIGLTVLAPELGISPWTWWLVGTIGAFLGDGTSFWLGRRAQGRLHHWHFFQRHPDWLAHSHEFFTRYGVWSIAFGRFIGPLRPLVPVVAGASAMPTSSFLLANTLSSPAWAAAYLLPIYWLGERAALHFSRASVVLLVMGGFVLAVLFMLWLKRRRF
;
A
#
# COMPACT_ATOMS: atom_id res chain seq x y z
N MET A 1 2.57 -25.41 -23.72
CA MET A 1 1.56 -25.10 -22.68
C MET A 1 0.31 -25.91 -22.98
N PRO A 2 -0.36 -26.54 -22.00
CA PRO A 2 -1.42 -27.51 -22.29
C PRO A 2 -2.71 -26.80 -22.72
N ALA A 3 -3.28 -27.21 -23.85
CA ALA A 3 -4.52 -26.70 -24.43
C ALA A 3 -5.75 -26.77 -23.49
N MET A 4 -5.64 -27.51 -22.38
CA MET A 4 -6.64 -27.63 -21.32
C MET A 4 -6.84 -26.33 -20.51
N LEU A 5 -5.88 -25.39 -20.53
CA LEU A 5 -5.98 -24.13 -19.79
C LEU A 5 -6.47 -22.95 -20.65
N GLU A 6 -6.48 -23.08 -21.98
CA GLU A 6 -6.91 -22.03 -22.92
C GLU A 6 -8.34 -21.50 -22.62
N PRO A 7 -9.35 -22.34 -22.34
CA PRO A 7 -10.71 -21.86 -22.05
C PRO A 7 -10.77 -21.07 -20.74
N TYR A 8 -10.13 -21.58 -19.69
CA TYR A 8 -10.04 -20.91 -18.39
C TYR A 8 -9.25 -19.59 -18.47
N LEU A 9 -8.18 -19.54 -19.25
CA LEU A 9 -7.43 -18.31 -19.50
C LEU A 9 -8.26 -17.30 -20.27
N SER A 10 -9.09 -17.74 -21.22
CA SER A 10 -9.99 -16.87 -21.97
C SER A 10 -11.12 -16.30 -21.10
N GLU A 11 -11.71 -17.11 -20.21
CA GLU A 11 -12.69 -16.65 -19.21
C GLU A 11 -12.06 -15.69 -18.20
N LEU A 12 -10.86 -16.00 -17.70
CA LEU A 12 -10.13 -15.11 -16.79
C LEU A 12 -9.76 -13.79 -17.47
N ASN A 13 -9.36 -13.80 -18.74
CA ASN A 13 -9.08 -12.58 -19.50
C ASN A 13 -10.35 -11.77 -19.79
N PHE A 14 -11.48 -12.44 -20.04
CA PHE A 14 -12.77 -11.80 -20.21
C PHE A 14 -13.25 -11.14 -18.91
N ILE A 15 -13.19 -11.88 -17.78
CA ILE A 15 -13.56 -11.37 -16.46
C ILE A 15 -12.61 -10.25 -16.02
N ALA A 16 -11.30 -10.43 -16.18
CA ALA A 16 -10.32 -9.39 -15.87
C ALA A 16 -10.50 -8.16 -16.77
N GLY A 17 -10.83 -8.36 -18.05
CA GLY A 17 -11.17 -7.31 -18.99
C GLY A 17 -12.42 -6.54 -18.56
N ASP A 18 -13.49 -7.22 -18.15
CA ASP A 18 -14.76 -6.62 -17.73
C ASP A 18 -14.64 -5.88 -16.38
N ILE A 19 -13.84 -6.42 -15.45
CA ILE A 19 -13.53 -5.77 -14.16
C ILE A 19 -12.66 -4.53 -14.36
N THR A 20 -11.69 -4.55 -15.28
CA THR A 20 -10.82 -3.39 -15.54
C THR A 20 -11.46 -2.34 -16.45
N SER A 21 -12.51 -2.70 -17.19
CA SER A 21 -13.27 -1.78 -18.05
C SER A 21 -14.54 -1.23 -17.40
N SER A 22 -14.97 -1.77 -16.26
CA SER A 22 -16.06 -1.24 -15.45
C SER A 22 -15.55 -0.36 -14.31
N ALA A 23 -16.20 0.80 -14.10
CA ALA A 23 -15.86 1.71 -13.01
C ALA A 23 -15.93 1.02 -11.62
N GLY A 24 -16.92 0.13 -11.44
CA GLY A 24 -17.09 -0.64 -10.20
C GLY A 24 -15.95 -1.63 -9.96
N GLY A 25 -15.49 -2.33 -10.99
CA GLY A 25 -14.38 -3.28 -10.87
C GLY A 25 -13.06 -2.59 -10.55
N LEU A 26 -12.77 -1.45 -11.17
CA LEU A 26 -11.57 -0.66 -10.88
C LEU A 26 -11.57 -0.12 -9.43
N ILE A 27 -12.73 0.34 -8.94
CA ILE A 27 -12.93 0.77 -7.55
C ILE A 27 -12.67 -0.38 -6.57
N LEU A 28 -13.20 -1.58 -6.86
CA LEU A 28 -12.97 -2.76 -6.02
C LEU A 28 -11.49 -3.16 -6.02
N LEU A 29 -10.84 -3.15 -7.18
CA LEU A 29 -9.41 -3.44 -7.29
C LEU A 29 -8.57 -2.44 -6.50
N LEU A 30 -8.89 -1.14 -6.53
CA LEU A 30 -8.24 -0.14 -5.71
C LEU A 30 -8.40 -0.45 -4.23
N LEU A 31 -9.62 -0.73 -3.78
CA LEU A 31 -9.92 -1.03 -2.39
C LEU A 31 -9.09 -2.23 -1.89
N LEU A 32 -9.11 -3.33 -2.65
CA LEU A 32 -8.39 -4.55 -2.33
C LEU A 32 -6.88 -4.35 -2.36
N THR A 33 -6.37 -3.61 -3.35
CA THR A 33 -4.94 -3.33 -3.47
C THR A 33 -4.47 -2.43 -2.34
N ALA A 34 -5.18 -1.35 -2.03
CA ALA A 34 -4.86 -0.47 -0.91
C ALA A 34 -4.92 -1.20 0.44
N PHE A 35 -5.91 -2.09 0.61
CA PHE A 35 -6.01 -2.96 1.77
C PHE A 35 -4.81 -3.92 1.88
N ALA A 36 -4.49 -4.64 0.81
CA ALA A 36 -3.40 -5.61 0.76
C ALA A 36 -2.03 -4.95 0.97
N GLU A 37 -1.82 -3.78 0.37
CA GLU A 37 -0.60 -2.97 0.46
C GLU A 37 -0.40 -2.44 1.89
N SER A 38 -1.49 -2.14 2.63
CA SER A 38 -1.45 -1.76 4.04
C SER A 38 -1.48 -2.96 5.01
N LEU A 39 -1.71 -4.17 4.52
CA LEU A 39 -1.70 -5.37 5.33
C LEU A 39 -0.26 -5.86 5.53
N ALA A 40 0.09 -6.15 6.77
CA ALA A 40 1.42 -6.63 7.10
C ALA A 40 1.74 -7.95 6.42
N VAL A 41 3.01 -8.15 6.05
CA VAL A 41 3.51 -9.26 5.23
C VAL A 41 3.07 -9.19 3.77
N VAL A 42 1.78 -8.94 3.47
CA VAL A 42 1.29 -8.84 2.09
C VAL A 42 1.88 -7.62 1.38
N GLY A 43 1.85 -6.43 2.01
CA GLY A 43 2.48 -5.23 1.47
C GLY A 43 4.02 -5.30 1.39
N LEU A 44 4.65 -6.31 2.02
CA LEU A 44 6.09 -6.56 1.86
C LEU A 44 6.39 -7.51 0.69
N LEU A 45 5.46 -8.41 0.36
CA LEU A 45 5.62 -9.43 -0.68
C LEU A 45 5.11 -8.97 -2.05
N VAL A 46 4.01 -8.21 -2.07
CA VAL A 46 3.35 -7.77 -3.29
C VAL A 46 3.78 -6.34 -3.59
N PRO A 47 4.18 -5.99 -4.84
CA PRO A 47 4.48 -4.62 -5.23
C PRO A 47 3.17 -3.81 -5.40
N GLY A 48 2.42 -3.62 -4.31
CA GLY A 48 1.09 -2.99 -4.36
C GLY A 48 1.15 -1.54 -4.84
N ILE A 49 2.23 -0.81 -4.57
CA ILE A 49 2.45 0.54 -5.13
C ILE A 49 2.42 0.54 -6.66
N ALA A 50 3.04 -0.46 -7.31
CA ALA A 50 3.06 -0.55 -8.77
C ALA A 50 1.64 -0.82 -9.33
N ILE A 51 0.87 -1.67 -8.64
CA ILE A 51 -0.52 -1.96 -8.99
C ILE A 51 -1.38 -0.70 -8.80
N LEU A 52 -1.24 0.00 -7.67
CA LEU A 52 -1.95 1.25 -7.37
C LEU A 52 -1.68 2.32 -8.43
N ILE A 53 -0.42 2.46 -8.86
CA ILE A 53 -0.05 3.35 -9.95
C ILE A 53 -0.84 2.99 -11.22
N GLY A 54 -0.81 1.71 -11.63
CA GLY A 54 -1.49 1.26 -12.84
C GLY A 54 -3.00 1.51 -12.80
N LEU A 55 -3.65 1.15 -11.69
CA LEU A 55 -5.08 1.38 -11.48
C LEU A 55 -5.42 2.88 -11.48
N THR A 56 -4.61 3.69 -10.81
CA THR A 56 -4.88 5.12 -10.64
C THR A 56 -4.76 5.90 -11.95
N VAL A 57 -3.85 5.50 -12.85
CA VAL A 57 -3.73 6.09 -14.19
C VAL A 57 -4.97 5.79 -15.04
N LEU A 58 -5.65 4.66 -14.82
CA LEU A 58 -6.84 4.26 -15.59
C LEU A 58 -8.14 4.90 -15.06
N ALA A 59 -8.17 5.35 -13.81
CA ALA A 59 -9.37 5.86 -13.16
C ALA A 59 -10.06 7.05 -13.88
N PRO A 60 -9.33 8.05 -14.44
CA PRO A 60 -9.95 9.17 -15.14
C PRO A 60 -10.75 8.78 -16.39
N GLU A 61 -10.29 7.75 -17.12
CA GLU A 61 -10.94 7.31 -18.36
C GLU A 61 -12.33 6.71 -18.10
N LEU A 62 -12.52 6.11 -16.93
CA LEU A 62 -13.80 5.54 -16.51
C LEU A 62 -14.73 6.59 -15.86
N GLY A 63 -14.36 7.88 -15.90
CA GLY A 63 -15.11 8.98 -15.32
C GLY A 63 -15.18 8.94 -13.79
N ILE A 64 -14.28 8.20 -13.13
CA ILE A 64 -14.27 8.08 -11.68
C ILE A 64 -13.65 9.34 -11.10
N SER A 65 -14.39 10.10 -10.29
CA SER A 65 -13.85 11.34 -9.72
C SER A 65 -12.60 11.11 -8.86
N PRO A 66 -11.62 12.04 -8.86
CA PRO A 66 -10.43 11.93 -8.02
C PRO A 66 -10.77 11.84 -6.53
N TRP A 67 -11.87 12.46 -6.10
CA TRP A 67 -12.33 12.44 -4.71
C TRP A 67 -12.92 11.08 -4.32
N THR A 68 -13.67 10.44 -5.23
CA THR A 68 -14.14 9.07 -5.04
C THR A 68 -12.95 8.11 -4.96
N TRP A 69 -11.98 8.27 -5.86
CA TRP A 69 -10.76 7.47 -5.88
C TRP A 69 -9.97 7.60 -4.57
N TRP A 70 -9.77 8.84 -4.12
CA TRP A 70 -9.13 9.15 -2.84
C TRP A 70 -9.87 8.54 -1.64
N LEU A 71 -11.21 8.65 -1.59
CA LEU A 71 -12.01 8.13 -0.49
C LEU A 71 -11.92 6.59 -0.42
N VAL A 72 -12.04 5.91 -1.56
CA VAL A 72 -11.94 4.45 -1.63
C VAL A 72 -10.54 3.98 -1.22
N GLY A 73 -9.50 4.63 -1.75
CA GLY A 73 -8.11 4.34 -1.36
C GLY A 73 -7.86 4.56 0.14
N THR A 74 -8.46 5.61 0.71
CA THR A 74 -8.42 5.91 2.15
C THR A 74 -9.05 4.79 2.96
N ILE A 75 -10.25 4.32 2.57
CA ILE A 75 -10.96 3.24 3.25
C ILE A 75 -10.15 1.94 3.18
N GLY A 76 -9.63 1.58 2.01
CA GLY A 76 -8.82 0.39 1.81
C GLY A 76 -7.58 0.41 2.71
N ALA A 77 -6.83 1.52 2.68
CA ALA A 77 -5.67 1.70 3.55
C ALA A 77 -6.04 1.59 5.03
N PHE A 78 -7.03 2.37 5.49
CA PHE A 78 -7.48 2.41 6.87
C PHE A 78 -7.84 1.02 7.42
N LEU A 79 -8.58 0.23 6.64
CA LEU A 79 -8.95 -1.14 6.99
C LEU A 79 -7.75 -2.09 7.03
N GLY A 80 -6.82 -1.95 6.08
CA GLY A 80 -5.60 -2.75 6.04
C GLY A 80 -4.73 -2.51 7.27
N ASP A 81 -4.53 -1.25 7.64
CA ASP A 81 -3.75 -0.91 8.83
C ASP A 81 -4.45 -1.31 10.12
N GLY A 82 -5.77 -1.15 10.19
CA GLY A 82 -6.57 -1.61 11.33
C GLY A 82 -6.44 -3.11 11.54
N THR A 83 -6.45 -3.88 10.44
CA THR A 83 -6.23 -5.34 10.47
C THR A 83 -4.82 -5.66 10.93
N SER A 84 -3.80 -4.99 10.39
CA SER A 84 -2.40 -5.12 10.80
C SER A 84 -2.20 -4.81 12.29
N PHE A 85 -2.81 -3.73 12.79
CA PHE A 85 -2.77 -3.36 14.20
C PHE A 85 -3.39 -4.42 15.10
N TRP A 86 -4.56 -4.92 14.70
CA TRP A 86 -5.25 -5.95 15.47
C TRP A 86 -4.49 -7.27 15.48
N LEU A 87 -3.88 -7.66 14.35
CA LEU A 87 -2.96 -8.80 14.28
C LEU A 87 -1.79 -8.63 15.25
N GLY A 88 -1.16 -7.45 15.26
CA GLY A 88 -0.11 -7.11 16.22
C GLY A 88 -0.57 -7.22 17.67
N ARG A 89 -1.76 -6.70 17.98
CA ARG A 89 -2.34 -6.74 19.33
C ARG A 89 -2.72 -8.15 19.77
N ARG A 90 -3.20 -9.00 18.86
CA ARG A 90 -3.50 -10.41 19.16
C ARG A 90 -2.22 -11.24 19.38
N ALA A 91 -1.13 -10.82 18.76
CA ALA A 91 0.20 -11.40 18.94
C ALA A 91 0.94 -10.84 20.18
N GLN A 92 0.38 -9.84 20.87
CA GLN A 92 0.89 -9.29 22.13
C GLN A 92 1.12 -10.43 23.14
N GLY A 93 2.34 -10.56 23.67
CA GLY A 93 2.74 -11.64 24.57
C GLY A 93 3.22 -12.95 23.89
N ARG A 94 2.89 -13.18 22.61
CA ARG A 94 3.42 -14.32 21.80
C ARG A 94 4.55 -13.93 20.85
N LEU A 95 4.76 -12.62 20.63
CA LEU A 95 5.80 -12.11 19.74
C LEU A 95 7.24 -12.44 20.16
N HIS A 96 7.49 -12.63 21.46
CA HIS A 96 8.76 -13.18 21.95
C HIS A 96 9.08 -14.56 21.35
N HIS A 97 8.07 -15.30 20.86
CA HIS A 97 8.23 -16.61 20.24
C HIS A 97 8.24 -16.57 18.71
N TRP A 98 8.12 -15.41 18.05
CA TRP A 98 8.13 -15.33 16.59
C TRP A 98 9.57 -15.19 16.07
N HIS A 99 10.02 -16.10 15.19
CA HIS A 99 11.41 -16.19 14.72
C HIS A 99 11.99 -14.88 14.15
N PHE A 100 11.17 -14.03 13.52
CA PHE A 100 11.60 -12.73 13.00
C PHE A 100 11.96 -11.73 14.11
N PHE A 101 11.14 -11.68 15.18
CA PHE A 101 11.34 -10.78 16.31
C PHE A 101 12.36 -11.32 17.32
N GLN A 102 12.51 -12.64 17.42
CA GLN A 102 13.61 -13.26 18.18
C GLN A 102 15.00 -12.90 17.60
N ARG A 103 15.10 -12.69 16.29
CA ARG A 103 16.35 -12.27 15.63
C ARG A 103 16.66 -10.79 15.80
N HIS A 104 15.67 -9.97 16.16
CA HIS A 104 15.82 -8.52 16.37
C HIS A 104 15.13 -8.05 17.66
N PRO A 105 15.59 -8.52 18.84
CA PRO A 105 14.99 -8.15 20.13
C PRO A 105 15.11 -6.64 20.41
N ASP A 106 16.19 -6.00 19.94
CA ASP A 106 16.40 -4.56 20.08
C ASP A 106 15.34 -3.73 19.35
N TRP A 107 14.77 -4.26 18.26
CA TRP A 107 13.72 -3.56 17.51
C TRP A 107 12.42 -3.49 18.31
N LEU A 108 12.09 -4.53 19.08
CA LEU A 108 10.94 -4.50 19.99
C LEU A 108 11.15 -3.48 21.11
N ALA A 109 12.33 -3.48 21.74
CA ALA A 109 12.67 -2.53 22.80
C ALA A 109 12.68 -1.08 22.28
N HIS A 110 13.36 -0.81 21.17
CA HIS A 110 13.40 0.52 20.54
C HIS A 110 12.03 0.96 20.03
N SER A 111 11.22 0.04 19.47
CA SER A 111 9.87 0.39 19.04
C SER A 111 8.98 0.77 20.22
N HIS A 112 9.08 0.09 21.36
CA HIS A 112 8.33 0.42 22.56
C HIS A 112 8.75 1.80 23.10
N GLU A 113 10.05 2.10 23.15
CA GLU A 113 10.56 3.42 23.55
C GLU A 113 10.16 4.51 22.55
N PHE A 114 10.15 4.21 21.25
CA PHE A 114 9.74 5.15 20.20
C PHE A 114 8.24 5.44 20.26
N PHE A 115 7.39 4.43 20.44
CA PHE A 115 5.94 4.61 20.58
C PHE A 115 5.55 5.27 21.90
N THR A 116 6.27 5.00 23.00
CA THR A 116 6.06 5.70 24.27
C THR A 116 6.50 7.16 24.20
N ARG A 117 7.58 7.47 23.46
CA ARG A 117 8.11 8.83 23.32
C ARG A 117 7.37 9.70 22.30
N TYR A 118 6.92 9.13 21.17
CA TYR A 118 6.32 9.87 20.06
C TYR A 118 4.82 9.59 19.85
N GLY A 119 4.26 8.54 20.48
CA GLY A 119 2.82 8.26 20.52
C GLY A 119 2.13 8.24 19.15
N VAL A 120 1.15 9.12 18.97
CA VAL A 120 0.35 9.28 17.75
C VAL A 120 1.22 9.71 16.55
N TRP A 121 2.24 10.55 16.80
CA TRP A 121 3.13 11.06 15.75
C TRP A 121 4.02 9.97 15.14
N SER A 122 4.41 8.97 15.93
CA SER A 122 5.16 7.81 15.45
C SER A 122 4.41 7.04 14.37
N ILE A 123 3.09 6.90 14.49
CA ILE A 123 2.26 6.28 13.44
C ILE A 123 2.09 7.22 12.26
N ALA A 124 1.77 8.49 12.53
CA ALA A 124 1.52 9.46 11.46
C ALA A 124 2.73 9.61 10.53
N PHE A 125 3.95 9.75 11.07
CA PHE A 125 5.17 9.89 10.29
C PHE A 125 5.78 8.57 9.85
N GLY A 126 5.71 7.52 10.68
CA GLY A 126 6.27 6.21 10.36
C GLY A 126 5.68 5.59 9.09
N ARG A 127 4.44 5.95 8.75
CA ARG A 127 3.75 5.49 7.54
C ARG A 127 4.28 6.07 6.24
N PHE A 128 5.01 7.18 6.28
CA PHE A 128 5.65 7.77 5.10
C PHE A 128 7.07 7.21 4.86
N ILE A 129 7.59 6.39 5.78
CA ILE A 129 8.90 5.73 5.66
C ILE A 129 8.73 4.42 4.88
N GLY A 130 8.79 4.54 3.55
CA GLY A 130 8.40 3.56 2.52
C GLY A 130 8.44 2.06 2.92
N PRO A 131 9.61 1.42 3.09
CA PRO A 131 9.68 -0.03 3.22
C PRO A 131 9.14 -0.60 4.53
N LEU A 132 9.13 0.21 5.60
CA LEU A 132 8.72 -0.23 6.93
C LEU A 132 7.24 0.07 7.20
N ARG A 133 6.55 0.75 6.28
CA ARG A 133 5.16 1.20 6.41
C ARG A 133 4.19 0.08 6.82
N PRO A 134 4.17 -1.11 6.19
CA PRO A 134 3.22 -2.18 6.57
C PRO A 134 3.51 -2.76 7.97
N LEU A 135 4.71 -2.53 8.51
CA LEU A 135 5.11 -3.02 9.83
C LEU A 135 4.64 -2.07 10.95
N VAL A 136 4.54 -0.77 10.70
CA VAL A 136 4.20 0.23 11.72
C VAL A 136 2.92 -0.10 12.48
N PRO A 137 1.78 -0.44 11.84
CA PRO A 137 0.55 -0.78 12.56
C PRO A 137 0.71 -2.05 13.41
N VAL A 138 1.38 -3.09 12.88
CA VAL A 138 1.61 -4.34 13.60
C VAL A 138 2.45 -4.10 14.84
N VAL A 139 3.56 -3.35 14.70
CA VAL A 139 4.44 -3.08 15.82
C VAL A 139 3.73 -2.22 16.86
N ALA A 140 2.92 -1.23 16.45
CA ALA A 140 2.10 -0.46 17.39
C ALA A 140 1.12 -1.35 18.18
N GLY A 141 0.45 -2.31 17.52
CA GLY A 141 -0.43 -3.27 18.19
C GLY A 141 0.31 -4.21 19.13
N ALA A 142 1.46 -4.73 18.68
CA ALA A 142 2.38 -5.58 19.42
C ALA A 142 2.90 -4.91 20.71
N SER A 143 3.18 -3.61 20.66
CA SER A 143 3.66 -2.80 21.78
C SER A 143 2.55 -2.36 22.74
N ALA A 144 1.35 -2.96 22.65
CA ALA A 144 0.20 -2.68 23.51
C ALA A 144 -0.33 -1.23 23.43
N MET A 145 -0.09 -0.52 22.33
CA MET A 145 -0.55 0.87 22.16
C MET A 145 -2.08 0.97 22.34
N PRO A 146 -2.63 2.02 22.99
CA PRO A 146 -4.07 2.20 23.10
C PRO A 146 -4.76 2.25 21.73
N THR A 147 -5.86 1.51 21.56
CA THR A 147 -6.60 1.46 20.28
C THR A 147 -7.09 2.85 19.86
N SER A 148 -7.48 3.70 20.82
CA SER A 148 -7.91 5.07 20.56
C SER A 148 -6.80 5.93 19.94
N SER A 149 -5.58 5.85 20.48
CA SER A 149 -4.41 6.56 19.95
C SER A 149 -4.06 6.08 18.53
N PHE A 150 -4.14 4.76 18.30
CA PHE A 150 -3.93 4.20 16.96
C PHE A 150 -5.00 4.67 15.98
N LEU A 151 -6.29 4.58 16.33
CA LEU A 151 -7.38 4.99 15.46
C LEU A 151 -7.28 6.48 15.11
N LEU A 152 -6.98 7.35 16.08
CA LEU A 152 -6.80 8.77 15.83
C LEU A 152 -5.64 9.02 14.84
N ALA A 153 -4.50 8.36 15.03
CA ALA A 153 -3.39 8.44 14.08
C ALA A 153 -3.77 7.90 12.70
N ASN A 154 -4.47 6.76 12.64
CA ASN A 154 -4.84 6.07 11.41
C ASN A 154 -5.85 6.88 10.58
N THR A 155 -6.84 7.49 11.25
CA THR A 155 -7.86 8.34 10.62
C THR A 155 -7.25 9.60 10.01
N LEU A 156 -6.18 10.15 10.59
CA LEU A 156 -5.49 11.32 10.03
C LEU A 156 -4.48 10.94 8.94
N SER A 157 -3.77 9.83 9.12
CA SER A 157 -2.69 9.43 8.22
C SER A 157 -3.17 8.70 6.97
N SER A 158 -4.23 7.90 7.04
CA SER A 158 -4.74 7.16 5.86
C SER A 158 -5.22 8.07 4.73
N PRO A 159 -6.02 9.13 5.01
CA PRO A 159 -6.43 10.07 3.97
C PRO A 159 -5.26 10.91 3.45
N ALA A 160 -4.33 11.31 4.33
CA ALA A 160 -3.13 12.04 3.91
C ALA A 160 -2.24 11.19 2.99
N TRP A 161 -2.07 9.90 3.30
CA TRP A 161 -1.35 8.96 2.46
C TRP A 161 -2.04 8.76 1.10
N ALA A 162 -3.35 8.50 1.11
CA ALA A 162 -4.12 8.32 -0.12
C ALA A 162 -4.05 9.59 -0.99
N ALA A 163 -4.10 10.78 -0.39
CA ALA A 163 -3.96 12.04 -1.11
C ALA A 163 -2.56 12.18 -1.73
N ALA A 164 -1.51 11.90 -0.96
CA ALA A 164 -0.12 12.05 -1.41
C ALA A 164 0.25 11.08 -2.54
N TYR A 165 -0.28 9.86 -2.54
CA TYR A 165 0.02 8.87 -3.58
C TYR A 165 -0.98 8.92 -4.74
N LEU A 166 -2.28 8.90 -4.47
CA LEU A 166 -3.28 8.68 -5.52
C LEU A 166 -3.57 9.95 -6.33
N LEU A 167 -3.69 11.13 -5.69
CA LEU A 167 -4.10 12.34 -6.41
C LEU A 167 -3.07 12.82 -7.45
N PRO A 168 -1.75 12.87 -7.15
CA PRO A 168 -0.76 13.26 -8.15
C PRO A 168 -0.72 12.30 -9.34
N ILE A 169 -0.82 10.99 -9.08
CA ILE A 169 -0.84 9.97 -10.13
C ILE A 169 -2.10 10.09 -10.98
N TYR A 170 -3.26 10.33 -10.34
CA TYR A 170 -4.54 10.47 -11.02
C TYR A 170 -4.49 11.65 -12.00
N TRP A 171 -4.09 12.83 -11.53
CA TRP A 171 -4.02 14.02 -12.39
C TRP A 171 -2.92 13.90 -13.46
N LEU A 172 -1.81 13.22 -13.15
CA LEU A 172 -0.79 12.91 -14.14
C LEU A 172 -1.34 11.98 -15.23
N GLY A 173 -2.08 10.94 -14.86
CA GLY A 173 -2.74 10.01 -15.78
C GLY A 173 -3.76 10.71 -16.67
N GLU A 174 -4.61 11.55 -16.07
CA GLU A 174 -5.62 12.37 -16.77
C GLU A 174 -4.98 13.26 -17.86
N ARG A 175 -3.86 13.92 -17.54
CA ARG A 175 -3.13 14.75 -18.52
C ARG A 175 -2.35 13.93 -19.54
N ALA A 176 -1.74 12.82 -19.13
CA ALA A 176 -0.94 11.98 -20.01
C ALA A 176 -1.80 11.26 -21.06
N ALA A 177 -3.05 10.92 -20.73
CA ALA A 177 -4.01 10.32 -21.66
C ALA A 177 -4.31 11.20 -22.90
N LEU A 178 -4.03 12.52 -22.84
CA LEU A 178 -4.19 13.43 -23.96
C LEU A 178 -3.09 13.29 -25.03
N HIS A 179 -1.93 12.71 -24.69
CA HIS A 179 -0.73 12.74 -25.53
C HIS A 179 -0.06 11.37 -25.71
N PHE A 180 -0.31 10.40 -24.84
CA PHE A 180 0.36 9.11 -24.83
C PHE A 180 -0.64 7.96 -24.81
N SER A 181 -0.25 6.83 -25.38
CA SER A 181 -1.04 5.59 -25.28
C SER A 181 -0.97 5.03 -23.85
N ARG A 182 -2.02 4.31 -23.44
CA ARG A 182 -2.14 3.70 -22.09
C ARG A 182 -0.90 2.90 -21.69
N ALA A 183 -0.42 2.08 -22.62
CA ALA A 183 0.74 1.23 -22.40
C ALA A 183 2.00 2.06 -22.15
N SER A 184 2.21 3.16 -22.87
CA SER A 184 3.40 3.99 -22.67
C SER A 184 3.34 4.78 -21.36
N VAL A 185 2.18 5.27 -20.93
CA VAL A 185 2.06 5.91 -19.60
C VAL A 185 2.37 4.92 -18.48
N VAL A 186 1.76 3.74 -18.49
CA VAL A 186 2.02 2.70 -17.47
C VAL A 186 3.49 2.29 -17.47
N LEU A 187 4.08 2.03 -18.64
CA LEU A 187 5.50 1.69 -18.75
C LEU A 187 6.42 2.82 -18.29
N LEU A 188 6.08 4.08 -18.55
CA LEU A 188 6.86 5.23 -18.09
C LEU A 188 6.80 5.39 -16.58
N VAL A 189 5.63 5.26 -15.95
CA VAL A 189 5.54 5.38 -14.49
C VAL A 189 6.17 4.17 -13.79
N MET A 190 5.93 2.95 -14.28
CA MET A 190 6.59 1.76 -13.74
C MET A 190 8.11 1.80 -13.95
N GLY A 191 8.57 2.20 -15.14
CA GLY A 191 9.99 2.36 -15.47
C GLY A 191 10.64 3.44 -14.60
N GLY A 192 9.98 4.58 -14.43
CA GLY A 192 10.44 5.65 -13.54
C GLY A 192 10.55 5.20 -12.08
N PHE A 193 9.57 4.43 -11.58
CA PHE A 193 9.61 3.86 -10.24
C PHE A 193 10.79 2.88 -10.08
N VAL A 194 10.97 1.96 -11.03
CA VAL A 194 12.10 1.02 -11.02
C VAL A 194 13.43 1.76 -11.05
N LEU A 195 13.58 2.78 -11.90
CA LEU A 195 14.78 3.60 -11.98
C LEU A 195 15.05 4.37 -10.68
N ALA A 196 14.03 4.93 -10.04
CA ALA A 196 14.15 5.59 -8.75
C ALA A 196 14.62 4.63 -7.66
N VAL A 197 14.09 3.40 -7.63
CA VAL A 197 14.52 2.34 -6.71
C VAL A 197 15.98 1.94 -6.98
N LEU A 198 16.34 1.68 -8.24
CA LEU A 198 17.71 1.32 -8.62
C LEU A 198 18.70 2.43 -8.29
N PHE A 199 18.33 3.69 -8.53
CA PHE A 199 19.13 4.86 -8.17
C PHE A 199 19.32 4.97 -6.65
N MET A 200 18.27 4.73 -5.87
CA MET A 200 18.33 4.71 -4.42
C MET A 200 19.25 3.60 -3.89
N LEU A 201 19.18 2.40 -4.47
CA LEU A 201 20.05 1.27 -4.14
C LEU A 201 21.51 1.54 -4.51
N TRP A 202 21.75 2.18 -5.66
CA TRP A 202 23.08 2.59 -6.09
C TRP A 202 23.68 3.65 -5.16
N LEU A 203 22.90 4.66 -4.74
CA LEU A 203 23.33 5.65 -3.74
C LEU A 203 23.70 4.99 -2.42
N LYS A 204 22.92 4.00 -1.97
CA LYS A 204 23.19 3.26 -0.73
C LYS A 204 24.46 2.40 -0.83
N ARG A 205 24.74 1.82 -2.00
CA ARG A 205 26.00 1.11 -2.30
C ARG A 205 27.22 2.02 -2.41
N ARG A 206 27.05 3.32 -2.65
CA ARG A 206 28.16 4.30 -2.71
C ARG A 206 28.50 4.95 -1.36
N ARG A 207 27.64 4.80 -0.34
CA ARG A 207 27.86 5.34 1.01
C ARG A 207 28.37 4.30 2.02
N PHE A 208 28.64 3.08 1.57
CA PHE A 208 29.39 2.02 2.27
C PHE A 208 30.57 1.63 1.39
#